data_AF-A0AAN4YK34-F1
#
_entry.id   AF-A0AAN4YK34-F1
#
_cell.length_a   1.000
_cell.length_b   1.000
_cell.length_c   1.000
_cell.angle_alpha   90.00
_cell.angle_beta   90.00
_cell.angle_gamma   90.00
#
_symmetry.space_group_name_H-M   'P 1'
#
loop_
_entity.id
_entity.type
_entity.pdbx_description
1 polymer ?
#
loop_
_entity_poly.entity_id
_entity_poly.type
_entity_poly.pdbx_seq_one_letter_code
_entity_poly.pdbx_strand_id
1 'polypeptide(L)'
;MVMQTEAGEERPWPPYFRGVYISQALTALFISVSPELESLATPPPFFNYTGFYLPDQSHDFESVNYPLERLLRQVNFMPNDMPFLQNLRDVYVINRDLDDERFYRSMDFMGVMQLIHRLPSIEMIGTDILEEDENGAARLEPRSSTISRFAIHHSSLDTYYLANVVYSCKVLKEFQYSIGGRDVPGGSYSKFNPKTFFFTILPHRETLEILDVDAECHVTEFSWEVVEYEELDERFEEWGGRRDAEHVWTGTPPDSLWEQSGSLLEFRALKRLSLGIHILMYYAQGVNLAKKESFSLVDCLPPNLEYLLIRGYEKGASEMHDAQIDSLVAWKNSGLSSLIEIQGITECIPHAEDVDDPDDEDAPLWEREEEWSSESD
;
A
#
# COMPACT_ATOMS: atom_id res chain seq x y z
N MET A 1 34.99 -6.68 13.01
CA MET A 1 34.58 -5.71 11.97
C MET A 1 34.79 -4.32 12.53
N VAL A 2 35.42 -3.43 11.77
CA VAL A 2 35.85 -2.10 12.20
C VAL A 2 35.51 -1.13 11.07
N MET A 3 35.04 0.09 11.37
CA MET A 3 34.99 1.15 10.35
C MET A 3 36.38 1.78 10.23
N GLN A 4 36.91 1.89 9.00
CA GLN A 4 38.04 2.76 8.71
C GLN A 4 37.51 4.14 8.36
N THR A 5 37.94 5.14 9.12
CA THR A 5 37.72 6.55 8.77
C THR A 5 38.77 7.00 7.74
N GLU A 6 38.55 8.11 7.04
CA GLU A 6 39.52 8.70 6.09
C GLU A 6 40.89 8.99 6.73
N ALA A 7 40.98 9.00 8.06
CA ALA A 7 42.21 9.17 8.84
C ALA A 7 42.88 7.84 9.29
N GLY A 8 42.37 6.68 8.88
CA GLY A 8 42.93 5.37 9.22
C GLY A 8 42.73 4.93 10.68
N GLU A 9 41.89 5.62 11.45
CA GLU A 9 41.54 5.18 12.81
C GLU A 9 40.47 4.08 12.77
N GLU A 10 40.83 2.94 13.36
CA GLU A 10 39.97 1.78 13.59
C GLU A 10 39.04 2.04 14.79
N ARG A 11 37.76 2.36 14.53
CA ARG A 11 36.74 2.45 15.60
C ARG A 11 35.81 1.23 15.59
N PRO A 12 35.57 0.59 16.74
CA PRO A 12 34.57 -0.47 16.83
C PRO A 12 33.19 0.14 16.55
N TRP A 13 32.40 -0.56 15.74
CA TRP A 13 31.01 -0.20 15.46
C TRP A 13 30.23 0.01 16.77
N PRO A 14 29.35 1.02 16.85
CA PRO A 14 28.48 1.19 18.01
C PRO A 14 27.68 -0.10 18.30
N PRO A 15 27.32 -0.38 19.57
CA PRO A 15 26.69 -1.65 19.96
C PRO A 15 25.46 -2.04 19.13
N TYR A 16 24.62 -1.05 18.77
CA TYR A 16 23.42 -1.23 17.94
C TYR A 16 23.72 -1.79 16.54
N PHE A 17 24.81 -1.34 15.90
CA PHE A 17 25.24 -1.85 14.60
C PHE A 17 25.62 -3.34 14.64
N ARG A 18 26.08 -3.84 15.79
CA ARG A 18 26.37 -5.28 15.95
C ARG A 18 25.09 -6.10 15.99
N GLY A 19 24.04 -5.61 16.64
CA GLY A 19 22.75 -6.30 16.73
C GLY A 19 22.12 -6.50 15.34
N VAL A 20 21.99 -5.42 14.57
CA VAL A 20 21.44 -5.44 13.21
C VAL A 20 22.29 -6.28 12.26
N TYR A 21 23.61 -6.19 12.34
CA TYR A 21 24.48 -7.04 11.52
C TYR A 21 24.30 -8.53 11.85
N ILE A 22 24.25 -8.89 13.14
CA ILE A 22 24.08 -10.28 13.58
C ILE A 22 22.72 -10.83 13.14
N SER A 23 21.63 -10.06 13.32
CA SER A 23 20.30 -10.51 12.89
C SER A 23 20.27 -10.77 11.39
N GLN A 24 20.79 -9.85 10.58
CA GLN A 24 20.88 -10.03 9.14
C GLN A 24 21.77 -11.21 8.72
N ALA A 25 22.92 -11.40 9.37
CA ALA A 25 23.80 -12.54 9.10
C ALA A 25 23.09 -13.87 9.39
N LEU A 26 22.34 -13.95 10.50
CA LEU A 26 21.56 -15.13 10.85
C LEU A 26 20.44 -15.37 9.84
N THR A 27 19.69 -14.34 9.45
CA THR A 27 18.65 -14.46 8.42
C THR A 27 19.22 -14.94 7.09
N ALA A 28 20.35 -14.39 6.64
CA ALA A 28 21.03 -14.84 5.42
C ALA A 28 21.47 -16.32 5.51
N LEU A 29 21.97 -16.76 6.67
CA LEU A 29 22.31 -18.15 6.91
C LEU A 29 21.06 -19.05 6.87
N PHE A 30 19.96 -18.64 7.49
CA PHE A 30 18.71 -19.40 7.46
C PHE A 30 18.15 -19.53 6.04
N ILE A 31 18.18 -18.46 5.25
CA ILE A 31 17.82 -18.52 3.81
C ILE A 31 18.70 -19.53 3.07
N SER A 32 20.00 -19.54 3.36
CA SER A 32 20.95 -20.42 2.64
C SER A 32 20.73 -21.91 2.89
N VAL A 33 20.11 -22.26 4.03
CA VAL A 33 19.79 -23.65 4.42
C VAL A 33 18.32 -24.01 4.25
N SER A 34 17.49 -23.09 3.75
CA SER A 34 16.03 -23.26 3.60
C SER A 34 15.62 -23.13 2.13
N PRO A 35 15.83 -24.19 1.30
CA PRO A 35 15.50 -24.13 -0.13
C PRO A 35 13.99 -24.01 -0.40
N GLU A 36 13.15 -24.51 0.51
CA GLU A 36 11.69 -24.46 0.44
C GLU A 36 11.11 -23.27 1.22
N LEU A 37 11.87 -22.18 1.40
CA LEU A 37 11.37 -20.99 2.09
C LEU A 37 10.29 -20.31 1.24
N GLU A 38 9.05 -20.32 1.73
CA GLU A 38 7.90 -19.71 1.07
C GLU A 38 7.53 -18.32 1.62
N SER A 39 7.79 -18.06 2.90
CA SER A 39 7.45 -16.78 3.52
C SER A 39 8.61 -16.27 4.38
N LEU A 40 8.85 -14.96 4.34
CA LEU A 40 9.92 -14.30 5.10
C LEU A 40 9.38 -13.05 5.79
N ALA A 41 9.55 -13.00 7.11
CA ALA A 41 9.29 -11.80 7.90
C ALA A 41 10.59 -11.26 8.47
N THR A 42 10.94 -10.02 8.15
CA THR A 42 12.21 -9.42 8.59
C THR A 42 12.08 -7.90 8.68
N PRO A 43 12.80 -7.24 9.60
CA PRO A 43 13.04 -5.81 9.49
C PRO A 43 13.74 -5.47 8.17
N PRO A 44 13.71 -4.20 7.74
CA PRO A 44 14.44 -3.74 6.56
C PRO A 44 15.90 -4.23 6.57
N PRO A 45 16.36 -4.86 5.48
CA PRO A 45 17.68 -5.49 5.44
C PRO A 45 18.80 -4.47 5.22
N PHE A 46 18.63 -3.19 5.58
CA PHE A 46 19.62 -2.13 5.47
C PHE A 46 19.47 -1.13 6.63
N PHE A 47 20.50 -0.33 6.86
CA PHE A 47 20.52 0.62 7.97
C PHE A 47 19.80 1.90 7.58
N ASN A 48 18.66 2.18 8.20
CA ASN A 48 17.94 3.42 7.97
C ASN A 48 17.61 4.13 9.27
N TYR A 49 18.32 5.23 9.55
CA TYR A 49 17.90 6.27 10.49
C TYR A 49 18.30 7.68 10.04
N THR A 50 19.06 7.83 8.94
CA THR A 50 19.74 9.10 8.62
C THR A 50 19.78 9.45 7.14
N GLY A 51 18.98 8.80 6.29
CA GLY A 51 18.96 9.06 4.86
C GLY A 51 20.24 8.66 4.13
N PHE A 52 20.16 8.65 2.80
CA PHE A 52 21.18 8.22 1.84
C PHE A 52 21.28 6.71 1.58
N TYR A 53 20.15 6.00 1.49
CA TYR A 53 20.16 4.71 0.80
C TYR A 53 19.84 4.92 -0.68
N LEU A 54 20.88 5.04 -1.51
CA LEU A 54 20.79 5.12 -2.97
C LEU A 54 21.26 3.80 -3.60
N PRO A 55 20.37 2.80 -3.72
CA PRO A 55 20.70 1.51 -4.33
C PRO A 55 21.07 1.60 -5.81
N ASP A 56 20.75 2.69 -6.51
CA ASP A 56 21.05 2.91 -7.93
C ASP A 56 22.53 3.22 -8.21
N GLN A 57 23.26 3.70 -7.21
CA GLN A 57 24.64 4.18 -7.38
C GLN A 57 25.73 3.11 -7.17
N SER A 58 25.39 1.89 -6.77
CA SER A 58 26.39 0.83 -6.70
C SER A 58 25.85 -0.55 -7.10
N HIS A 59 26.19 -0.95 -8.33
CA HIS A 59 26.31 -2.37 -8.70
C HIS A 59 27.51 -3.04 -8.00
N ASP A 60 28.13 -2.37 -7.03
CA ASP A 60 29.23 -2.89 -6.23
C ASP A 60 28.67 -3.65 -5.02
N PHE A 61 28.42 -4.94 -5.21
CA PHE A 61 28.01 -5.83 -4.13
C PHE A 61 29.10 -6.00 -3.06
N GLU A 62 30.35 -5.63 -3.34
CA GLU A 62 31.46 -5.74 -2.38
C GLU A 62 31.42 -4.61 -1.34
N SER A 63 30.86 -3.45 -1.68
CA SER A 63 30.73 -2.31 -0.76
C SER A 63 29.54 -2.42 0.22
N VAL A 64 28.68 -3.42 0.03
CA VAL A 64 27.51 -3.65 0.89
C VAL A 64 27.95 -4.29 2.21
N ASN A 65 27.83 -3.54 3.31
CA ASN A 65 28.27 -3.97 4.64
C ASN A 65 27.35 -5.00 5.30
N TYR A 66 26.13 -5.16 4.78
CA TYR A 66 25.03 -5.89 5.40
C TYR A 66 24.81 -7.25 4.71
N PRO A 67 24.96 -8.40 5.42
CA PRO A 67 24.96 -9.71 4.77
C PRO A 67 23.65 -10.08 4.08
N LEU A 68 22.51 -9.74 4.70
CA LEU A 68 21.20 -10.02 4.13
C LEU A 68 20.95 -9.14 2.91
N GLU A 69 21.25 -7.85 2.99
CA GLU A 69 21.18 -6.93 1.87
C GLU A 69 21.97 -7.45 0.66
N ARG A 70 23.23 -7.85 0.90
CA ARG A 70 24.12 -8.35 -0.15
C ARG A 70 23.57 -9.62 -0.79
N LEU A 71 23.07 -10.57 0.00
CA LEU A 71 22.46 -11.79 -0.51
C LEU A 71 21.25 -11.47 -1.39
N LEU A 72 20.32 -10.64 -0.91
CA LEU A 72 19.10 -10.29 -1.64
C LEU A 72 19.42 -9.57 -2.94
N ARG A 73 20.34 -8.60 -2.93
CA ARG A 73 20.81 -7.92 -4.15
C ARG A 73 21.36 -8.91 -5.19
N GLN A 74 22.16 -9.88 -4.76
CA GLN A 74 22.74 -10.87 -5.68
C GLN A 74 21.67 -11.83 -6.25
N VAL A 75 20.78 -12.34 -5.40
CA VAL A 75 19.69 -13.24 -5.83
C VAL A 75 18.75 -12.49 -6.78
N ASN A 76 18.36 -11.26 -6.47
CA ASN A 76 17.44 -10.48 -7.30
C ASN A 76 18.06 -10.02 -8.63
N PHE A 77 19.38 -9.86 -8.69
CA PHE A 77 20.11 -9.57 -9.93
C PHE A 77 20.21 -10.79 -10.85
N MET A 78 20.39 -12.00 -10.30
CA MET A 78 20.49 -13.27 -11.03
C MET A 78 19.50 -14.32 -10.47
N PRO A 79 18.19 -14.10 -10.59
CA PRO A 79 17.18 -14.90 -9.91
C PRO A 79 17.15 -16.36 -10.36
N ASN A 80 17.63 -16.67 -11.56
CA ASN A 80 17.65 -18.04 -12.10
C ASN A 80 18.99 -18.77 -11.88
N ASP A 81 20.05 -18.07 -11.48
CA ASP A 81 21.40 -18.66 -11.37
C ASP A 81 21.74 -19.01 -9.91
N MET A 82 20.93 -18.56 -8.95
CA MET A 82 21.11 -18.75 -7.52
C MET A 82 20.01 -19.68 -6.98
N PRO A 83 20.34 -20.74 -6.20
CA PRO A 83 19.34 -21.70 -5.73
C PRO A 83 18.49 -21.18 -4.56
N PHE A 84 18.75 -19.97 -4.07
CA PHE A 84 18.08 -19.40 -2.90
C PHE A 84 16.79 -18.68 -3.31
N LEU A 85 15.80 -18.67 -2.41
CA LEU A 85 14.54 -17.90 -2.52
C LEU A 85 13.70 -18.21 -3.78
N GLN A 86 13.90 -19.38 -4.39
CA GLN A 86 13.15 -19.78 -5.59
C GLN A 86 11.67 -20.00 -5.31
N ASN A 87 11.32 -20.35 -4.08
CA ASN A 87 9.95 -20.62 -3.64
C ASN A 87 9.36 -19.48 -2.78
N LEU A 88 10.11 -18.38 -2.59
CA LEU A 88 9.65 -17.27 -1.73
C LEU A 88 8.46 -16.57 -2.40
N ARG A 89 7.30 -16.63 -1.75
CA ARG A 89 6.01 -16.09 -2.17
C ARG A 89 5.63 -14.83 -1.41
N ASP A 90 5.87 -14.81 -0.10
CA ASP A 90 5.40 -13.74 0.78
C ASP A 90 6.55 -13.09 1.54
N VAL A 91 6.63 -11.77 1.49
CA VAL A 91 7.58 -10.99 2.29
C VAL A 91 6.85 -9.99 3.16
N TYR A 92 7.04 -10.13 4.46
CA TYR A 92 6.50 -9.20 5.44
C TYR A 92 7.62 -8.34 6.03
N VAL A 93 7.53 -7.02 5.87
CA VAL A 93 8.54 -6.09 6.38
C VAL A 93 8.12 -5.59 7.75
N ILE A 94 8.95 -5.87 8.76
CA ILE A 94 8.66 -5.49 10.14
C ILE A 94 9.19 -4.07 10.36
N ASN A 95 8.28 -3.10 10.29
CA ASN A 95 8.57 -1.70 10.57
C ASN A 95 8.37 -1.38 12.06
N ARG A 96 9.29 -1.83 12.91
CA ARG A 96 9.25 -1.62 14.37
C ARG A 96 10.63 -1.23 14.89
N ASP A 97 10.70 -0.23 15.75
CA ASP A 97 11.85 0.01 16.64
C ASP A 97 11.38 0.38 18.06
N LEU A 98 12.32 0.36 19.01
CA LEU A 98 12.11 0.44 20.46
C LEU A 98 11.87 1.86 21.00
N ASP A 99 11.87 2.89 20.16
CA ASP A 99 11.99 4.27 20.65
C ASP A 99 10.65 4.93 21.02
N ASP A 100 9.64 4.88 20.15
CA ASP A 100 8.36 5.60 20.33
C ASP A 100 7.19 4.94 19.56
N GLU A 101 6.39 4.14 20.23
CA GLU A 101 5.36 3.34 19.57
C GLU A 101 4.12 4.14 19.15
N ARG A 102 4.09 5.46 19.39
CA ARG A 102 2.94 6.33 19.13
C ARG A 102 2.83 6.80 17.68
N PHE A 103 3.96 6.91 17.00
CA PHE A 103 4.04 7.52 15.67
C PHE A 103 4.22 6.49 14.56
N TYR A 104 3.84 6.87 13.34
CA TYR A 104 4.26 6.16 12.13
C TYR A 104 5.78 6.15 12.00
N ARG A 105 6.27 5.21 11.18
CA ARG A 105 7.70 4.94 11.03
C ARG A 105 8.14 5.05 9.58
N SER A 106 9.02 6.01 9.32
CA SER A 106 9.68 6.14 8.03
C SER A 106 10.48 4.88 7.70
N MET A 107 10.18 4.28 6.55
CA MET A 107 10.91 3.12 6.04
C MET A 107 11.03 3.20 4.52
N ASP A 108 12.22 2.87 4.01
CA ASP A 108 12.44 2.77 2.56
C ASP A 108 11.83 1.47 2.00
N PHE A 109 10.51 1.42 1.94
CA PHE A 109 9.77 0.26 1.43
C PHE A 109 10.08 -0.01 -0.05
N MET A 110 10.23 1.05 -0.86
CA MET A 110 10.70 0.94 -2.25
C MET A 110 12.07 0.29 -2.35
N GLY A 111 13.01 0.65 -1.47
CA GLY A 111 14.32 0.01 -1.35
C GLY A 111 14.20 -1.48 -1.04
N VAL A 112 13.29 -1.89 -0.15
CA VAL A 112 13.00 -3.32 0.09
C VAL A 112 12.45 -3.99 -1.17
N MET A 113 11.50 -3.38 -1.85
CA MET A 113 10.96 -3.93 -3.10
C MET A 113 12.06 -4.13 -4.14
N GLN A 114 13.00 -3.19 -4.28
CA GLN A 114 14.16 -3.32 -5.18
C GLN A 114 15.04 -4.54 -4.90
N LEU A 115 15.00 -5.08 -3.69
CA LEU A 115 15.77 -6.26 -3.29
C LEU A 115 15.07 -7.58 -3.63
N ILE A 116 13.78 -7.58 -3.96
CA ILE A 116 13.00 -8.82 -4.12
C ILE A 116 12.08 -8.85 -5.35
N HIS A 117 11.85 -7.73 -6.03
CA HIS A 117 10.81 -7.60 -7.05
C HIS A 117 11.00 -8.43 -8.33
N ARG A 118 12.14 -9.13 -8.49
CA ARG A 118 12.44 -10.01 -9.64
C ARG A 118 12.57 -11.47 -9.23
N LEU A 119 12.32 -11.80 -7.96
CA LEU A 119 12.31 -13.19 -7.52
C LEU A 119 11.22 -13.98 -8.29
N PRO A 120 11.47 -15.26 -8.59
CA PRO A 120 10.65 -16.01 -9.55
C PRO A 120 9.25 -16.33 -9.04
N SER A 121 9.10 -16.60 -7.74
CA SER A 121 7.84 -17.00 -7.12
C SER A 121 7.22 -15.95 -6.21
N ILE A 122 7.81 -14.74 -6.14
CA ILE A 122 7.29 -13.69 -5.25
C ILE A 122 5.91 -13.25 -5.71
N GLU A 123 4.97 -13.23 -4.79
CA GLU A 123 3.58 -12.87 -5.03
C GLU A 123 3.18 -11.67 -4.19
N MET A 124 3.57 -11.63 -2.92
CA MET A 124 3.08 -10.70 -1.91
C MET A 124 4.20 -9.99 -1.16
N ILE A 125 4.01 -8.70 -0.93
CA ILE A 125 4.77 -7.92 0.05
C ILE A 125 3.81 -7.14 0.95
N GLY A 126 4.11 -7.07 2.25
CA GLY A 126 3.32 -6.29 3.19
C GLY A 126 4.12 -5.64 4.32
N THR A 127 3.51 -4.67 4.97
CA THR A 127 4.06 -3.93 6.12
C THR A 127 2.92 -3.20 6.86
N ASP A 128 3.18 -2.82 8.11
CA ASP A 128 2.30 -1.91 8.86
C ASP A 128 3.08 -0.69 9.34
N ILE A 129 2.37 0.33 9.83
CA ILE A 129 2.96 1.51 10.51
C ILE A 129 3.94 2.27 9.60
N LEU A 130 3.75 2.21 8.28
CA LEU A 130 4.65 2.81 7.30
C LEU A 130 4.35 4.30 7.15
N GLU A 131 5.40 5.10 7.25
CA GLU A 131 5.49 6.48 6.76
C GLU A 131 6.58 6.54 5.68
N GLU A 132 6.48 7.53 4.81
CA GLU A 132 7.47 7.73 3.76
C GLU A 132 8.84 8.09 4.34
N ASP A 133 9.88 7.53 3.72
CA ASP A 133 11.24 8.03 3.88
C ASP A 133 11.60 8.89 2.66
N GLU A 134 11.67 10.21 2.85
CA GLU A 134 12.09 11.16 1.82
C GLU A 134 13.49 10.85 1.24
N ASN A 135 14.30 10.09 1.97
CA ASN A 135 15.64 9.68 1.56
C ASN A 135 15.71 8.26 1.01
N GLY A 136 14.57 7.58 0.90
CA GLY A 136 14.46 6.24 0.38
C GLY A 136 14.65 6.18 -1.14
N ALA A 137 14.58 4.97 -1.68
CA ALA A 137 14.64 4.76 -3.11
C ALA A 137 13.45 5.44 -3.80
N ALA A 138 13.73 6.28 -4.79
CA ALA A 138 12.71 7.09 -5.45
C ALA A 138 11.56 6.23 -6.02
N ARG A 139 11.85 5.29 -6.92
CA ARG A 139 10.86 4.36 -7.47
C ARG A 139 11.50 3.14 -8.12
N LEU A 140 10.67 2.14 -8.38
CA LEU A 140 10.96 1.06 -9.31
C LEU A 140 10.64 1.45 -10.75
N GLU A 141 11.32 0.80 -11.70
CA GLU A 141 10.95 0.91 -13.11
C GLU A 141 9.50 0.43 -13.32
N PRO A 142 8.69 1.18 -14.09
CA PRO A 142 7.34 0.77 -14.43
C PRO A 142 7.24 -0.66 -14.95
N ARG A 143 6.23 -1.39 -14.48
CA ARG A 143 5.92 -2.77 -14.92
C ARG A 143 7.14 -3.71 -14.86
N SER A 144 8.04 -3.51 -13.91
CA SER A 144 9.25 -4.33 -13.74
C SER A 144 9.08 -5.40 -12.67
N SER A 145 8.23 -5.18 -11.68
CA SER A 145 7.99 -6.06 -10.53
C SER A 145 7.13 -7.28 -10.89
N THR A 146 7.50 -8.45 -10.38
CA THR A 146 6.68 -9.69 -10.39
C THR A 146 5.72 -9.79 -9.21
N ILE A 147 5.88 -8.94 -8.20
CA ILE A 147 4.95 -8.84 -7.06
C ILE A 147 3.57 -8.43 -7.58
N SER A 148 2.54 -9.11 -7.11
CA SER A 148 1.16 -8.92 -7.57
C SER A 148 0.15 -8.64 -6.44
N ARG A 149 0.58 -8.76 -5.19
CA ARG A 149 -0.26 -8.61 -3.99
C ARG A 149 0.43 -7.67 -3.00
N PHE A 150 -0.29 -6.68 -2.50
CA PHE A 150 0.21 -5.71 -1.52
C PHE A 150 -0.73 -5.65 -0.32
N ALA A 151 -0.15 -5.63 0.88
CA ALA A 151 -0.87 -5.39 2.12
C ALA A 151 -0.12 -4.36 2.97
N ILE A 152 -0.53 -3.11 2.89
CA ILE A 152 0.09 -1.98 3.61
C ILE A 152 -0.95 -1.43 4.57
N HIS A 153 -0.86 -1.78 5.85
CA HIS A 153 -1.89 -1.43 6.82
C HIS A 153 -1.43 -0.38 7.81
N HIS A 154 -2.38 0.34 8.40
CA HIS A 154 -2.10 1.30 9.47
C HIS A 154 -0.93 2.23 9.10
N SER A 155 -0.99 2.87 7.93
CA SER A 155 0.15 3.55 7.32
C SER A 155 -0.25 4.91 6.75
N SER A 156 0.64 5.89 6.84
CA SER A 156 0.45 7.25 6.31
C SER A 156 1.30 7.45 5.07
N LEU A 157 0.69 7.24 3.89
CA LEU A 157 1.35 7.33 2.59
C LEU A 157 0.58 8.27 1.67
N ASP A 158 1.31 9.10 0.95
CA ASP A 158 0.77 9.92 -0.12
C ASP A 158 0.36 9.05 -1.31
N THR A 159 -0.59 9.59 -2.08
CA THR A 159 -1.14 8.94 -3.26
C THR A 159 -0.09 8.68 -4.34
N TYR A 160 0.91 9.54 -4.51
CA TYR A 160 1.97 9.33 -5.50
C TYR A 160 2.94 8.22 -5.08
N TYR A 161 3.19 8.06 -3.79
CA TYR A 161 3.92 6.91 -3.27
C TYR A 161 3.18 5.61 -3.63
N LEU A 162 1.89 5.52 -3.29
CA LEU A 162 1.04 4.38 -3.62
C LEU A 162 0.96 4.16 -5.15
N ALA A 163 0.87 5.25 -5.92
CA ALA A 163 0.88 5.20 -7.37
C ALA A 163 2.15 4.56 -7.91
N ASN A 164 3.33 4.94 -7.40
CA ASN A 164 4.59 4.36 -7.81
C ASN A 164 4.71 2.88 -7.40
N VAL A 165 4.15 2.48 -6.25
CA VAL A 165 4.09 1.07 -5.83
C VAL A 165 3.28 0.27 -6.85
N VAL A 166 2.04 0.71 -7.13
CA VAL A 166 1.14 0.04 -8.08
C VAL A 166 1.74 0.01 -9.48
N TYR A 167 2.28 1.13 -9.95
CA TYR A 167 2.81 1.25 -11.32
C TYR A 167 4.06 0.40 -11.57
N SER A 168 4.78 0.00 -10.52
CA SER A 168 5.90 -0.94 -10.62
C SER A 168 5.46 -2.35 -11.06
N CYS A 169 4.18 -2.71 -10.88
CA CYS A 169 3.66 -4.05 -11.06
C CYS A 169 3.46 -4.43 -12.53
N LYS A 170 3.88 -5.63 -12.92
CA LYS A 170 3.48 -6.21 -14.22
C LYS A 170 1.99 -6.55 -14.25
N VAL A 171 1.52 -7.14 -13.16
CA VAL A 171 0.15 -7.60 -12.94
C VAL A 171 -0.16 -7.36 -11.48
N LEU A 172 -1.24 -6.64 -11.19
CA LEU A 172 -1.77 -6.46 -9.85
C LEU A 172 -3.01 -7.34 -9.69
N LYS A 173 -3.03 -8.17 -8.65
CA LYS A 173 -4.14 -9.06 -8.28
C LYS A 173 -4.81 -8.63 -6.98
N GLU A 174 -4.05 -8.09 -6.04
CA GLU A 174 -4.56 -7.69 -4.74
C GLU A 174 -3.86 -6.43 -4.26
N PHE A 175 -4.64 -5.47 -3.80
CA PHE A 175 -4.11 -4.27 -3.17
C PHE A 175 -4.93 -3.94 -1.94
N GLN A 176 -4.28 -3.97 -0.79
CA GLN A 176 -4.85 -3.56 0.48
C GLN A 176 -4.06 -2.39 1.06
N TYR A 177 -4.76 -1.30 1.37
CA TYR A 177 -4.20 -0.13 2.02
C TYR A 177 -5.13 0.39 3.11
N SER A 178 -4.63 0.59 4.32
CA SER A 178 -5.37 1.28 5.38
C SER A 178 -4.51 2.33 6.07
N ILE A 179 -5.13 3.45 6.40
CA ILE A 179 -4.55 4.50 7.26
C ILE A 179 -4.77 4.16 8.73
N GLY A 180 -4.35 5.06 9.60
CA GLY A 180 -4.78 5.10 10.99
C GLY A 180 -4.01 4.21 11.96
N GLY A 181 -4.29 4.41 13.25
CA GLY A 181 -3.69 3.65 14.36
C GLY A 181 -2.39 4.22 14.94
N ARG A 182 -1.88 5.32 14.38
CA ARG A 182 -0.74 6.10 14.87
C ARG A 182 -0.93 7.59 14.56
N ASP A 183 -0.09 8.43 15.14
CA ASP A 183 0.03 9.84 14.75
C ASP A 183 1.20 10.05 13.76
N VAL A 184 1.14 11.13 12.98
CA VAL A 184 2.24 11.60 12.13
C VAL A 184 3.12 12.58 12.90
N PRO A 185 4.45 12.38 12.96
CA PRO A 185 5.36 13.33 13.58
C PRO A 185 5.18 14.76 13.04
N GLY A 186 4.71 15.68 13.88
CA GLY A 186 4.49 17.09 13.50
C GLY A 186 3.10 17.41 12.93
N GLY A 187 2.17 16.44 12.90
CA GLY A 187 0.75 16.65 12.67
C GLY A 187 0.33 16.97 11.22
N SER A 188 1.17 16.63 10.23
CA SER A 188 0.84 16.81 8.81
C SER A 188 0.48 15.47 8.17
N TYR A 189 -0.81 15.18 8.05
CA TYR A 189 -1.28 13.94 7.42
C TYR A 189 -1.03 13.90 5.91
N SER A 190 -0.71 12.71 5.40
CA SER A 190 -0.62 12.44 3.97
C SER A 190 -2.00 12.58 3.33
N LYS A 191 -2.07 13.17 2.13
CA LYS A 191 -3.35 13.33 1.42
C LYS A 191 -3.62 12.14 0.53
N PHE A 192 -4.86 11.65 0.57
CA PHE A 192 -5.34 10.64 -0.37
C PHE A 192 -6.16 11.31 -1.49
N ASN A 193 -5.76 11.12 -2.73
CA ASN A 193 -6.48 11.56 -3.92
C ASN A 193 -7.08 10.34 -4.64
N PRO A 194 -8.41 10.11 -4.52
CA PRO A 194 -9.07 8.98 -5.15
C PRO A 194 -8.91 8.95 -6.67
N LYS A 195 -8.94 10.10 -7.36
CA LYS A 195 -8.82 10.17 -8.82
C LYS A 195 -7.48 9.62 -9.30
N THR A 196 -6.39 10.13 -8.73
CA THR A 196 -5.03 9.72 -9.07
C THR A 196 -4.80 8.26 -8.71
N PHE A 197 -5.25 7.82 -7.53
CA PHE A 197 -5.15 6.41 -7.16
C PHE A 197 -5.92 5.51 -8.13
N PHE A 198 -7.15 5.87 -8.51
CA PHE A 198 -7.96 5.10 -9.46
C PHE A 198 -7.27 4.91 -10.81
N PHE A 199 -6.61 5.96 -11.33
CA PHE A 199 -5.84 5.86 -12.57
C PHE A 199 -4.70 4.84 -12.48
N THR A 200 -4.14 4.60 -11.29
CA THR A 200 -3.03 3.65 -11.12
C THR A 200 -3.50 2.20 -11.17
N ILE A 201 -4.71 1.93 -10.67
CA ILE A 201 -5.30 0.58 -10.65
C ILE A 201 -6.06 0.23 -11.93
N LEU A 202 -6.55 1.22 -12.69
CA LEU A 202 -7.33 0.98 -13.92
C LEU A 202 -6.61 0.14 -14.99
N PRO A 203 -5.28 0.26 -15.20
CA PRO A 203 -4.53 -0.65 -16.06
C PRO A 203 -4.61 -2.13 -15.67
N HIS A 204 -5.00 -2.42 -14.43
CA HIS A 204 -5.13 -3.76 -13.86
C HIS A 204 -6.58 -4.25 -13.77
N ARG A 205 -7.54 -3.57 -14.42
CA ARG A 205 -8.97 -3.93 -14.41
C ARG A 205 -9.30 -5.38 -14.80
N GLU A 206 -8.45 -6.01 -15.62
CA GLU A 206 -8.60 -7.40 -16.05
C GLU A 206 -7.90 -8.41 -15.12
N THR A 207 -7.15 -7.95 -14.12
CA THR A 207 -6.32 -8.80 -13.25
C THR A 207 -6.54 -8.58 -11.77
N LEU A 208 -7.03 -7.41 -11.35
CA LEU A 208 -7.27 -7.06 -9.95
C LEU A 208 -8.48 -7.83 -9.43
N GLU A 209 -8.25 -8.70 -8.45
CA GLU A 209 -9.23 -9.59 -7.83
C GLU A 209 -9.74 -9.03 -6.49
N ILE A 210 -8.86 -8.35 -5.74
CA ILE A 210 -9.16 -7.79 -4.41
C ILE A 210 -8.68 -6.33 -4.37
N LEU A 211 -9.58 -5.43 -4.02
CA LEU A 211 -9.27 -4.03 -3.73
C LEU A 211 -9.83 -3.68 -2.35
N ASP A 212 -8.95 -3.40 -1.41
CA ASP A 212 -9.30 -2.91 -0.09
C ASP A 212 -8.58 -1.59 0.17
N VAL A 213 -9.33 -0.49 0.27
CA VAL A 213 -8.76 0.82 0.58
C VAL A 213 -9.58 1.49 1.68
N ASP A 214 -8.93 1.72 2.81
CA ASP A 214 -9.45 2.47 3.95
C ASP A 214 -8.60 3.71 4.17
N ALA A 215 -8.87 4.74 3.36
CA ALA A 215 -8.14 6.01 3.36
C ALA A 215 -9.08 7.23 3.21
N GLU A 216 -10.39 7.03 3.40
CA GLU A 216 -11.40 8.07 3.12
C GLU A 216 -11.27 9.29 4.04
N CYS A 217 -10.84 9.11 5.29
CA CYS A 217 -10.56 10.23 6.21
C CYS A 217 -9.41 11.12 5.75
N HIS A 218 -8.54 10.66 4.84
CA HIS A 218 -7.49 11.47 4.22
C HIS A 218 -7.95 12.21 2.96
N VAL A 219 -9.24 12.14 2.59
CA VAL A 219 -9.80 12.82 1.42
C VAL A 219 -10.56 14.07 1.86
N THR A 220 -9.90 15.22 1.78
CA THR A 220 -10.47 16.51 2.23
C THR A 220 -11.73 16.92 1.46
N GLU A 221 -11.90 16.45 0.22
CA GLU A 221 -13.06 16.74 -0.61
C GLU A 221 -14.35 16.07 -0.11
N PHE A 222 -14.24 15.06 0.75
CA PHE A 222 -15.39 14.38 1.34
C PHE A 222 -15.79 14.93 2.71
N SER A 223 -14.98 15.76 3.34
CA SER A 223 -15.29 16.36 4.66
C SER A 223 -16.35 17.47 4.62
N TRP A 224 -17.08 17.62 3.50
CA TRP A 224 -18.06 18.68 3.29
C TRP A 224 -19.45 18.16 3.66
N GLU A 225 -20.28 19.02 4.24
CA GLU A 225 -21.66 18.66 4.62
C GLU A 225 -22.48 18.09 3.45
N VAL A 226 -22.16 18.50 2.22
CA VAL A 226 -22.73 17.96 0.98
C VAL A 226 -21.61 17.70 -0.01
N VAL A 227 -21.51 16.46 -0.48
CA VAL A 227 -20.55 16.04 -1.50
C VAL A 227 -21.23 16.07 -2.87
N GLU A 228 -20.81 17.01 -3.70
CA GLU A 228 -21.25 17.13 -5.10
C GLU A 228 -20.33 16.29 -5.99
N TYR A 229 -20.70 15.02 -6.20
CA TYR A 229 -19.86 14.05 -6.90
C TYR A 229 -19.49 14.48 -8.33
N GLU A 230 -20.35 15.28 -8.97
CA GLU A 230 -20.16 15.78 -10.33
C GLU A 230 -19.06 16.85 -10.47
N GLU A 231 -18.61 17.43 -9.36
CA GLU A 231 -17.53 18.44 -9.32
C GLU A 231 -16.21 17.87 -8.82
N LEU A 232 -16.20 16.65 -8.30
CA LEU A 232 -15.02 16.03 -7.69
C LEU A 232 -13.86 15.86 -8.66
N ASP A 233 -14.12 15.56 -9.93
CA ASP A 233 -13.06 15.39 -10.94
C ASP A 233 -12.20 16.65 -11.13
N GLU A 234 -12.84 17.83 -11.06
CA GLU A 234 -12.15 19.12 -11.16
C GLU A 234 -11.38 19.41 -9.87
N ARG A 235 -12.00 19.14 -8.71
CA ARG A 235 -11.37 19.34 -7.39
C ARG A 235 -10.15 18.46 -7.16
N PHE A 236 -10.25 17.18 -7.51
CA PHE A 236 -9.12 16.25 -7.45
C PHE A 236 -8.05 16.54 -8.52
N GLU A 237 -8.35 17.35 -9.55
CA GLU A 237 -7.32 17.84 -10.46
C GLU A 237 -6.58 19.06 -9.88
N GLU A 238 -7.29 19.90 -9.13
CA GLU A 238 -6.70 21.06 -8.44
C GLU A 238 -5.69 20.66 -7.37
N TRP A 239 -5.97 19.57 -6.64
CA TRP A 239 -5.14 19.06 -5.55
C TRP A 239 -4.91 17.57 -5.68
N GLY A 240 -3.65 17.14 -5.71
CA GLY A 240 -3.30 15.72 -5.89
C GLY A 240 -3.43 15.21 -7.33
N GLY A 241 -3.63 16.12 -8.29
CA GLY A 241 -3.67 15.85 -9.74
C GLY A 241 -2.31 15.97 -10.42
N ARG A 242 -2.30 16.06 -11.77
CA ARG A 242 -1.06 15.98 -12.56
C ARG A 242 0.02 17.00 -12.17
N ARG A 243 -0.39 18.22 -11.80
CA ARG A 243 0.54 19.32 -11.47
C ARG A 243 1.32 19.05 -10.19
N ASP A 244 0.68 18.45 -9.19
CA ASP A 244 1.30 18.17 -7.91
C ASP A 244 2.27 16.98 -8.00
N ALA A 245 2.03 16.06 -8.96
CA ALA A 245 2.86 14.89 -9.21
C ALA A 245 4.30 15.21 -9.70
N GLU A 246 4.52 16.40 -10.28
CA GLU A 246 5.85 16.86 -10.71
C GLU A 246 6.75 17.24 -9.52
N HIS A 247 6.17 17.45 -8.34
CA HIS A 247 6.87 17.92 -7.14
C HIS A 247 7.29 16.81 -6.18
N VAL A 248 7.14 15.54 -6.56
CA VAL A 248 7.29 14.38 -5.65
C VAL A 248 8.70 13.79 -5.71
N TRP A 249 9.34 13.58 -4.56
CA TRP A 249 10.67 12.96 -4.44
C TRP A 249 10.68 11.47 -4.78
N THR A 250 9.54 10.79 -4.74
CA THR A 250 9.35 9.39 -5.19
C THR A 250 9.33 9.25 -6.72
N GLY A 251 9.53 10.35 -7.45
CA GLY A 251 9.53 10.38 -8.91
C GLY A 251 8.14 10.52 -9.52
N THR A 252 8.09 11.23 -10.64
CA THR A 252 6.85 11.59 -11.34
C THR A 252 6.22 10.38 -12.03
N PRO A 253 4.94 10.07 -11.77
CA PRO A 253 4.19 9.07 -12.53
C PRO A 253 4.20 9.40 -14.04
N PRO A 254 4.21 8.40 -14.92
CA PRO A 254 4.32 8.65 -16.36
C PRO A 254 3.04 9.28 -16.93
N ASP A 255 3.21 10.06 -17.99
CA ASP A 255 2.12 10.85 -18.60
C ASP A 255 0.87 10.04 -18.97
N SER A 256 1.05 8.78 -19.39
CA SER A 256 -0.04 7.86 -19.74
C SER A 256 -1.04 7.58 -18.60
N LEU A 257 -0.65 7.85 -17.34
CA LEU A 257 -1.52 7.74 -16.17
C LEU A 257 -2.68 8.75 -16.25
N TRP A 258 -2.40 9.97 -16.71
CA TRP A 258 -3.37 11.07 -16.71
C TRP A 258 -4.37 11.02 -17.87
N GLU A 259 -4.14 10.12 -18.82
CA GLU A 259 -5.03 9.88 -19.96
C GLU A 259 -6.09 8.82 -19.66
N GLN A 260 -6.04 8.22 -18.47
CA GLN A 260 -7.00 7.20 -18.06
C GLN A 260 -8.38 7.80 -17.78
N SER A 261 -9.41 6.99 -18.01
CA SER A 261 -10.79 7.25 -17.61
C SER A 261 -11.53 5.93 -17.51
N GLY A 262 -12.46 5.82 -16.57
CA GLY A 262 -13.22 4.59 -16.41
C GLY A 262 -14.06 4.55 -15.14
N SER A 263 -14.65 3.39 -14.85
CA SER A 263 -15.49 3.17 -13.66
C SER A 263 -15.28 1.77 -13.08
N LEU A 264 -15.84 1.51 -11.89
CA LEU A 264 -15.78 0.17 -11.27
C LEU A 264 -16.31 -0.96 -12.17
N LEU A 265 -17.26 -0.66 -13.07
CA LEU A 265 -17.82 -1.62 -14.01
C LEU A 265 -16.75 -2.30 -14.90
N GLU A 266 -15.63 -1.64 -15.13
CA GLU A 266 -14.55 -2.15 -15.99
C GLU A 266 -13.68 -3.20 -15.32
N PHE A 267 -13.75 -3.36 -14.00
CA PHE A 267 -12.92 -4.29 -13.23
C PHE A 267 -13.46 -5.72 -13.30
N ARG A 268 -13.28 -6.37 -14.44
CA ARG A 268 -13.87 -7.69 -14.72
C ARG A 268 -13.32 -8.81 -13.83
N ALA A 269 -12.11 -8.69 -13.29
CA ALA A 269 -11.55 -9.70 -12.40
C ALA A 269 -11.93 -9.50 -10.92
N LEU A 270 -12.51 -8.35 -10.56
CA LEU A 270 -12.69 -7.95 -9.16
C LEU A 270 -13.80 -8.76 -8.50
N LYS A 271 -13.44 -9.46 -7.42
CA LYS A 271 -14.32 -10.30 -6.62
C LYS A 271 -14.59 -9.70 -5.25
N ARG A 272 -13.62 -8.99 -4.67
CA ARG A 272 -13.74 -8.36 -3.36
C ARG A 272 -13.43 -6.88 -3.45
N LEU A 273 -14.34 -6.07 -2.94
CA LEU A 273 -14.22 -4.62 -2.90
C LEU A 273 -14.54 -4.13 -1.48
N SER A 274 -13.61 -3.40 -0.89
CA SER A 274 -13.78 -2.78 0.42
C SER A 274 -13.37 -1.32 0.31
N LEU A 275 -14.32 -0.40 0.44
CA LEU A 275 -14.09 1.04 0.25
C LEU A 275 -14.94 1.86 1.25
N GLY A 276 -14.52 3.10 1.50
CA GLY A 276 -15.40 4.11 2.07
C GLY A 276 -16.57 4.45 1.14
N ILE A 277 -17.69 4.88 1.73
CA ILE A 277 -18.93 5.15 1.00
C ILE A 277 -18.74 6.21 -0.09
N HIS A 278 -17.95 7.26 0.16
CA HIS A 278 -17.75 8.32 -0.82
C HIS A 278 -16.84 7.88 -1.97
N ILE A 279 -15.73 7.19 -1.68
CA ILE A 279 -14.85 6.62 -2.70
C ILE A 279 -15.63 5.61 -3.57
N LEU A 280 -16.47 4.77 -2.96
CA LEU A 280 -17.31 3.81 -3.68
C LEU A 280 -18.24 4.51 -4.68
N MET A 281 -18.98 5.53 -4.23
CA MET A 281 -19.91 6.28 -5.09
C MET A 281 -19.17 7.00 -6.22
N TYR A 282 -18.03 7.62 -5.92
CA TYR A 282 -17.20 8.31 -6.90
C TYR A 282 -16.69 7.36 -8.00
N TYR A 283 -16.08 6.24 -7.64
CA TYR A 283 -15.58 5.27 -8.63
C TYR A 283 -16.71 4.58 -9.41
N ALA A 284 -17.88 4.37 -8.79
CA ALA A 284 -19.05 3.82 -9.47
C ALA A 284 -19.62 4.79 -10.53
N GLN A 285 -19.71 6.09 -10.22
CA GLN A 285 -20.13 7.10 -11.21
C GLN A 285 -19.18 7.13 -12.40
N GLY A 286 -17.89 7.03 -12.10
CA GLY A 286 -16.80 6.94 -13.05
C GLY A 286 -15.92 8.18 -13.03
N VAL A 287 -14.62 7.95 -13.16
CA VAL A 287 -13.56 8.94 -13.08
C VAL A 287 -13.18 9.41 -14.48
N ASN A 288 -13.16 10.72 -14.68
CA ASN A 288 -12.86 11.35 -15.97
C ASN A 288 -13.82 10.90 -17.09
N LEU A 289 -15.07 10.66 -16.74
CA LEU A 289 -16.15 10.30 -17.65
C LEU A 289 -17.16 11.45 -17.81
N ALA A 290 -17.89 11.45 -18.92
CA ALA A 290 -18.97 12.41 -19.12
C ALA A 290 -20.05 12.23 -18.04
N LYS A 291 -20.54 13.35 -17.51
CA LYS A 291 -21.59 13.39 -16.48
C LYS A 291 -22.82 12.60 -16.93
N LYS A 292 -23.27 11.67 -16.10
CA LYS A 292 -24.50 10.89 -16.33
C LYS A 292 -25.69 11.66 -15.78
N GLU A 293 -26.79 11.70 -16.53
CA GLU A 293 -28.05 12.32 -16.05
C GLU A 293 -28.71 11.52 -14.91
N SER A 294 -28.38 10.22 -14.80
CA SER A 294 -28.86 9.36 -13.72
C SER A 294 -27.76 8.40 -13.28
N PHE A 295 -27.66 8.20 -11.97
CA PHE A 295 -26.70 7.30 -11.33
C PHE A 295 -27.41 6.19 -10.56
N SER A 296 -26.93 4.97 -10.76
CA SER A 296 -27.41 3.75 -10.14
C SER A 296 -26.19 2.90 -9.80
N LEU A 297 -25.94 2.71 -8.50
CA LEU A 297 -24.78 1.96 -8.01
C LEU A 297 -24.78 0.53 -8.55
N VAL A 298 -25.94 -0.12 -8.57
CA VAL A 298 -26.10 -1.52 -9.01
C VAL A 298 -25.69 -1.74 -10.47
N ASP A 299 -25.88 -0.73 -11.33
CA ASP A 299 -25.53 -0.82 -12.75
C ASP A 299 -24.05 -0.51 -13.02
N CYS A 300 -23.33 -0.02 -12.00
CA CYS A 300 -21.95 0.43 -12.11
C CYS A 300 -20.96 -0.45 -11.32
N LEU A 301 -21.43 -1.47 -10.60
CA LEU A 301 -20.57 -2.40 -9.89
C LEU A 301 -19.84 -3.36 -10.84
N PRO A 302 -18.66 -3.88 -10.44
CA PRO A 302 -17.96 -4.90 -11.20
C PRO A 302 -18.83 -6.15 -11.42
N PRO A 303 -18.82 -6.75 -12.62
CA PRO A 303 -19.77 -7.81 -12.99
C PRO A 303 -19.56 -9.14 -12.26
N ASN A 304 -18.37 -9.37 -11.70
CA ASN A 304 -18.01 -10.60 -10.98
C ASN A 304 -17.80 -10.35 -9.47
N LEU A 305 -18.32 -9.24 -8.94
CA LEU A 305 -18.17 -8.91 -7.53
C LEU A 305 -18.93 -9.92 -6.66
N GLU A 306 -18.23 -10.52 -5.71
CA GLU A 306 -18.75 -11.53 -4.77
C GLU A 306 -18.90 -10.96 -3.35
N TYR A 307 -18.04 -10.01 -2.97
CA TYR A 307 -18.00 -9.40 -1.64
C TYR A 307 -17.86 -7.88 -1.73
N LEU A 308 -18.69 -7.16 -0.99
CA LEU A 308 -18.63 -5.70 -0.85
C LEU A 308 -18.64 -5.30 0.64
N LEU A 309 -17.63 -4.57 1.07
CA LEU A 309 -17.60 -3.91 2.38
C LEU A 309 -17.65 -2.40 2.17
N ILE A 310 -18.56 -1.74 2.91
CA ILE A 310 -18.76 -0.29 2.85
C ILE A 310 -18.41 0.32 4.20
N ARG A 311 -17.38 1.17 4.24
CA ARG A 311 -16.97 1.90 5.46
C ARG A 311 -17.65 3.27 5.52
N GLY A 312 -17.97 3.72 6.73
CA GLY A 312 -18.54 5.04 6.99
C GLY A 312 -20.01 5.23 6.60
N TYR A 313 -20.70 4.19 6.13
CA TYR A 313 -22.12 4.30 5.82
C TYR A 313 -22.98 4.27 7.08
N GLU A 314 -23.74 5.35 7.31
CA GLU A 314 -24.73 5.46 8.38
C GLU A 314 -26.13 5.70 7.80
N LYS A 315 -27.05 4.78 8.07
CA LYS A 315 -28.42 4.86 7.55
C LYS A 315 -29.14 6.09 8.09
N GLY A 316 -29.71 6.89 7.19
CA GLY A 316 -30.42 8.14 7.52
C GLY A 316 -29.54 9.39 7.55
N ALA A 317 -28.22 9.26 7.40
CA ALA A 317 -27.31 10.39 7.30
C ALA A 317 -27.41 11.08 5.92
N SER A 318 -27.68 10.31 4.86
CA SER A 318 -27.79 10.80 3.48
C SER A 318 -28.89 10.06 2.73
N GLU A 319 -29.95 10.78 2.35
CA GLU A 319 -31.06 10.20 1.57
C GLU A 319 -30.58 9.62 0.23
N MET A 320 -29.55 10.24 -0.37
CA MET A 320 -28.94 9.75 -1.61
C MET A 320 -28.25 8.40 -1.38
N HIS A 321 -27.42 8.29 -0.33
CA HIS A 321 -26.73 7.03 -0.04
C HIS A 321 -27.72 5.94 0.33
N ASP A 322 -28.69 6.24 1.20
CA ASP A 322 -29.74 5.31 1.60
C ASP A 322 -30.48 4.75 0.39
N ALA A 323 -30.86 5.59 -0.58
CA ALA A 323 -31.55 5.14 -1.79
C ALA A 323 -30.70 4.19 -2.65
N GLN A 324 -29.39 4.46 -2.77
CA GLN A 324 -28.47 3.60 -3.52
C GLN A 324 -28.21 2.27 -2.78
N ILE A 325 -28.04 2.31 -1.46
CA ILE A 325 -27.81 1.11 -0.64
C ILE A 325 -29.07 0.24 -0.54
N ASP A 326 -30.26 0.82 -0.38
CA ASP A 326 -31.52 0.06 -0.39
C ASP A 326 -31.73 -0.63 -1.75
N SER A 327 -31.38 0.06 -2.86
CA SER A 327 -31.42 -0.53 -4.22
C SER A 327 -30.42 -1.67 -4.37
N LEU A 328 -29.21 -1.53 -3.82
CA LEU A 328 -28.17 -2.56 -3.81
C LEU A 328 -28.62 -3.81 -3.04
N VAL A 329 -29.22 -3.64 -1.85
CA VAL A 329 -29.76 -4.74 -1.05
C VAL A 329 -30.90 -5.45 -1.79
N ALA A 330 -31.81 -4.69 -2.41
CA ALA A 330 -32.88 -5.27 -3.21
C ALA A 330 -32.34 -6.06 -4.41
N TRP A 331 -31.32 -5.53 -5.10
CA TRP A 331 -30.67 -6.21 -6.22
C TRP A 331 -29.99 -7.52 -5.80
N LYS A 332 -29.23 -7.51 -4.70
CA LYS A 332 -28.65 -8.73 -4.11
C LYS A 332 -29.71 -9.80 -3.81
N ASN A 333 -30.79 -9.39 -3.16
CA ASN A 333 -31.88 -10.30 -2.77
C ASN A 333 -32.71 -10.83 -3.96
N SER A 334 -32.60 -10.20 -5.14
CA SER A 334 -33.27 -10.67 -6.36
C SER A 334 -32.62 -11.94 -6.96
N GLY A 335 -31.39 -12.27 -6.55
CA GLY A 335 -30.63 -13.39 -7.10
C GLY A 335 -30.05 -13.15 -8.50
N LEU A 336 -30.10 -11.91 -9.00
CA LEU A 336 -29.55 -11.50 -10.29
C LEU A 336 -28.07 -11.05 -10.23
N SER A 337 -27.51 -10.92 -9.02
CA SER A 337 -26.13 -10.51 -8.77
C SER A 337 -25.20 -11.70 -8.51
N SER A 338 -23.93 -11.58 -8.86
CA SER A 338 -22.85 -12.44 -8.32
C SER A 338 -22.54 -12.17 -6.84
N LEU A 339 -23.05 -11.06 -6.30
CA LEU A 339 -22.76 -10.56 -4.96
C LEU A 339 -23.34 -11.49 -3.88
N ILE A 340 -22.45 -12.13 -3.13
CA ILE A 340 -22.76 -13.11 -2.08
C ILE A 340 -22.97 -12.39 -0.74
N GLU A 341 -22.12 -11.41 -0.45
CA GLU A 341 -22.04 -10.76 0.85
C GLU A 341 -21.92 -9.25 0.73
N ILE A 342 -22.61 -8.53 1.62
CA ILE A 342 -22.41 -7.09 1.81
C ILE A 342 -22.27 -6.82 3.31
N GLN A 343 -21.22 -6.12 3.69
CA GLN A 343 -20.96 -5.65 5.06
C GLN A 343 -21.01 -4.12 5.13
N GLY A 344 -21.22 -3.58 6.34
CA GLY A 344 -21.27 -2.14 6.57
C GLY A 344 -22.62 -1.47 6.29
N ILE A 345 -23.72 -2.24 6.13
CA ILE A 345 -25.07 -1.70 5.90
C ILE A 345 -25.91 -1.63 7.18
N THR A 346 -25.90 -2.71 7.96
CA THR A 346 -26.71 -2.81 9.19
C THR A 346 -25.98 -2.24 10.39
N GLU A 347 -24.69 -2.57 10.48
CA GLU A 347 -23.76 -2.02 11.46
C GLU A 347 -22.78 -1.15 10.69
N CYS A 348 -22.59 0.09 11.15
CA CYS A 348 -21.61 0.99 10.57
C CYS A 348 -20.21 0.45 10.90
N ILE A 349 -19.39 0.26 9.87
CA ILE A 349 -17.96 0.00 10.01
C ILE A 349 -17.28 1.37 9.92
N PRO A 350 -16.65 1.87 11.00
CA PRO A 350 -16.01 3.18 10.97
C PRO A 350 -14.84 3.19 9.98
N HIS A 351 -14.45 4.38 9.54
CA HIS A 351 -13.21 4.56 8.81
C HIS A 351 -12.01 4.34 9.74
N ALA A 352 -10.88 3.95 9.16
CA ALA A 352 -9.62 4.10 9.86
C ALA A 352 -9.29 5.59 10.03
N GLU A 353 -8.76 5.94 11.21
CA GLU A 353 -8.41 7.31 11.58
C GLU A 353 -7.03 7.32 12.24
N ASP A 354 -6.29 8.41 12.00
CA ASP A 354 -5.05 8.69 12.74
C ASP A 354 -5.37 9.01 14.20
N VAL A 355 -4.35 8.91 15.04
CA VAL A 355 -4.48 9.24 16.46
C VAL A 355 -4.16 10.72 16.65
N ASP A 356 -5.17 11.52 17.00
CA ASP A 356 -5.03 12.98 17.17
C ASP A 356 -4.17 13.39 18.39
N ASP A 357 -4.30 12.67 19.51
CA ASP A 357 -3.52 12.89 20.73
C ASP A 357 -2.81 11.60 21.14
N PRO A 358 -1.62 11.31 20.59
CA PRO A 358 -0.87 10.11 20.93
C PRO A 358 -0.34 10.12 22.37
N ASP A 359 -0.38 11.26 23.08
CA ASP A 359 0.05 11.38 24.46
C ASP A 359 -1.04 10.96 25.46
N ASP A 360 -2.29 10.78 25.01
CA ASP A 360 -3.37 10.23 25.83
C ASP A 360 -3.14 8.74 26.14
N GLU A 361 -3.24 8.37 27.42
CA GLU A 361 -3.07 6.98 27.86
C GLU A 361 -4.16 6.05 27.30
N ASP A 362 -5.33 6.62 26.97
CA ASP A 362 -6.47 5.91 26.38
C ASP A 362 -6.50 6.02 24.83
N ALA A 363 -5.44 6.56 24.21
CA ALA A 363 -5.34 6.68 22.77
C ALA A 363 -5.46 5.31 22.08
N PRO A 364 -6.24 5.18 20.99
CA PRO A 364 -6.47 3.92 20.29
C PRO A 364 -5.28 3.56 19.37
N LEU A 365 -4.10 3.42 19.97
CA LEU A 365 -2.89 3.01 19.28
C LEU A 365 -3.04 1.57 18.79
N TRP A 366 -2.95 1.39 17.48
CA TRP A 366 -3.01 0.05 16.88
C TRP A 366 -1.82 -0.81 17.30
N GLU A 367 -2.01 -2.08 17.64
CA GLU A 367 -0.90 -2.98 17.91
C GLU A 367 -1.04 -4.23 17.05
N ARG A 368 0.08 -4.72 16.52
CA ARG A 368 0.08 -5.98 15.81
C ARG A 368 -0.20 -7.11 16.78
N GLU A 369 -1.23 -7.91 16.50
CA GLU A 369 -1.44 -9.18 17.17
C GLU A 369 -0.23 -10.11 16.91
N GLU A 370 0.45 -10.58 17.95
CA GLU A 370 1.65 -11.41 17.82
C GLU A 370 1.35 -12.87 17.37
N GLU A 371 0.08 -13.19 17.11
CA GLU A 371 -0.35 -14.52 16.70
C GLU A 371 -0.09 -14.76 15.20
N TRP A 372 1.02 -15.44 14.90
CA TRP A 372 1.22 -16.11 13.62
C TRP A 372 0.26 -17.29 13.53
N SER A 373 -1.00 -17.06 13.15
CA SER A 373 -1.92 -18.14 12.86
C SER A 373 -1.47 -18.82 11.56
N SER A 374 -0.93 -20.02 11.71
CA SER A 374 -0.76 -20.97 10.61
C SER A 374 -2.12 -21.56 10.26
N GLU A 375 -3.06 -20.74 9.80
CA GLU A 375 -4.34 -21.22 9.29
C GLU A 375 -4.38 -21.00 7.78
N SER A 376 -3.71 -21.91 7.10
CA SER A 376 -4.05 -22.30 5.74
C SER A 376 -5.25 -23.25 5.81
N ASP A 377 -6.41 -22.80 5.34
CA ASP A 377 -7.49 -23.66 4.84
C ASP A 377 -7.87 -23.23 3.42
#